data_AF-A0AAV6VRC4-F1
#
_entry.id   AF-A0AAV6VRC4-F1
#
_cell.length_a   1.000
_cell.length_b   1.000
_cell.length_c   1.000
_cell.angle_alpha   90.00
_cell.angle_beta   90.00
_cell.angle_gamma   90.00
#
_symmetry.space_group_name_H-M   'P 1'
#
loop_
_entity.id
_entity.type
_entity.pdbx_description
1 polymer ?
#
loop_
_entity_poly.entity_id
_entity_poly.type
_entity_poly.pdbx_seq_one_letter_code
_entity_poly.pdbx_strand_id
1 'polypeptide(L)'
;MNSILQVLLWVFLVSSPDESPVTQELESGQQLPVTRRCPAMERLSKCNAHCQRNCTNFAQPIACSTICVEGCVCGRGLVRAMDGQCVLPSKCPDFPDKMMSNGGCPDVEKCTEFCIRTRGLDHGRCIGTDDMDCSCYRIGY
;
A
#
# COMPACT_ATOMS: atom_id res chain seq x y z
N MET A 1 54.60 -14.29 17.77
CA MET A 1 54.26 -13.11 16.96
C MET A 1 52.78 -13.18 16.64
N ASN A 2 51.92 -12.83 17.60
CA ASN A 2 50.46 -12.91 17.43
C ASN A 2 49.93 -11.48 17.35
N SER A 3 49.72 -11.06 16.11
CA SER A 3 49.34 -9.71 15.72
C SER A 3 48.00 -9.30 16.32
N ILE A 4 48.07 -8.40 17.31
CA ILE A 4 46.95 -7.60 17.85
C ILE A 4 46.21 -6.83 16.73
N LEU A 5 46.82 -6.70 15.54
CA LEU A 5 46.23 -6.12 14.34
C LEU A 5 45.09 -6.93 13.69
N GLN A 6 44.92 -8.23 13.99
CA GLN A 6 43.81 -9.01 13.38
C GLN A 6 42.48 -8.93 14.15
N VAL A 7 42.50 -8.51 15.41
CA VAL A 7 41.26 -8.40 16.21
C VAL A 7 40.49 -7.12 15.88
N LEU A 8 41.18 -6.06 15.44
CA LEU A 8 40.57 -4.76 15.16
C LEU A 8 39.88 -4.68 13.78
N LEU A 9 40.09 -5.64 12.87
CA LEU A 9 39.43 -5.66 11.55
C LEU A 9 38.08 -6.39 11.53
N TRP A 10 37.74 -7.14 12.58
CA TRP A 10 36.42 -7.81 12.68
C TRP A 10 35.35 -6.96 13.38
N VAL A 11 35.74 -5.87 14.05
CA VAL A 11 34.79 -4.97 14.72
C VAL A 11 34.15 -3.97 13.73
N PHE A 12 34.71 -3.80 12.52
CA PHE A 12 34.29 -2.76 11.58
C PHE A 12 33.36 -3.22 10.42
N LEU A 13 32.87 -4.46 10.40
CA LEU A 13 31.99 -4.95 9.31
C LEU A 13 30.64 -5.53 9.73
N VAL A 14 30.22 -5.36 10.99
CA VAL A 14 28.87 -5.72 11.43
C VAL A 14 28.28 -4.57 12.23
N SER A 15 27.19 -3.99 11.70
CA SER A 15 26.12 -3.21 12.36
C SER A 15 26.01 -1.74 11.93
N SER A 16 25.41 -1.54 10.76
CA SER A 16 24.69 -0.32 10.38
C SER A 16 23.71 0.14 11.49
N PRO A 17 23.53 1.45 11.73
CA PRO A 17 22.55 1.96 12.68
C PRO A 17 21.18 2.04 12.00
N ASP A 18 20.34 1.00 12.11
CA ASP A 18 18.86 1.11 12.22
C ASP A 18 18.10 -0.24 12.28
N GLU A 19 18.76 -1.39 12.41
CA GLU A 19 18.04 -2.68 12.54
C GLU A 19 18.15 -3.23 13.96
N SER A 20 17.11 -2.97 14.76
CA SER A 20 16.90 -3.68 16.02
C SER A 20 16.38 -5.10 15.71
N PRO A 21 17.00 -6.16 16.27
CA PRO A 21 16.51 -7.52 16.12
C PRO A 21 15.35 -7.76 17.08
N VAL A 22 14.24 -8.33 16.60
CA VAL A 22 13.17 -8.82 17.49
C VAL A 22 12.78 -10.23 17.06
N THR A 23 13.38 -11.22 17.72
CA THR A 23 12.83 -12.57 17.86
C THR A 23 11.77 -12.54 18.95
N GLN A 24 10.54 -13.00 18.69
CA GLN A 24 9.60 -13.33 19.77
C GLN A 24 8.89 -14.65 19.48
N GLU A 25 9.22 -15.62 20.34
CA GLU A 25 8.40 -16.76 20.66
C GLU A 25 7.20 -16.27 21.49
N LEU A 26 6.02 -16.84 21.22
CA LEU A 26 4.74 -16.42 21.74
C LEU A 26 4.50 -16.97 23.15
N GLU A 27 4.68 -16.17 24.21
CA GLU A 27 4.11 -16.50 25.53
C GLU A 27 3.60 -15.26 26.30
N SER A 28 2.29 -15.29 26.56
CA SER A 28 1.51 -14.67 27.65
C SER A 28 2.03 -13.38 28.34
N GLY A 29 1.38 -12.24 28.00
CA GLY A 29 0.85 -11.34 29.05
C GLY A 29 1.68 -10.14 29.52
N GLN A 30 2.21 -9.30 28.62
CA GLN A 30 2.71 -7.97 29.01
C GLN A 30 2.46 -6.92 27.91
N GLN A 31 1.72 -5.84 28.24
CA GLN A 31 1.41 -4.75 27.31
C GLN A 31 2.63 -3.83 27.11
N LEU A 32 3.39 -4.11 26.04
CA LEU A 32 4.33 -3.17 25.41
C LEU A 32 3.57 -2.05 24.68
N PRO A 33 4.21 -0.90 24.40
CA PRO A 33 3.64 0.08 23.46
C PRO A 33 3.53 -0.61 22.11
N VAL A 34 2.29 -0.98 21.74
CA VAL A 34 1.98 -1.62 20.47
C VAL A 34 2.35 -0.60 19.40
N THR A 35 3.51 -0.75 18.78
CA THR A 35 3.66 -0.24 17.42
C THR A 35 2.63 -1.02 16.62
N ARG A 36 1.45 -0.42 16.38
CA ARG A 36 0.35 -1.08 15.65
C ARG A 36 0.81 -1.31 14.22
N ARG A 37 1.51 -2.43 14.00
CA ARG A 37 1.88 -2.90 12.68
C ARG A 37 0.65 -3.50 12.05
N CYS A 38 0.26 -2.93 10.92
CA CYS A 38 -0.77 -3.51 10.10
C CYS A 38 -0.22 -4.70 9.31
N PRO A 39 -1.07 -5.68 8.95
CA PRO A 39 -0.72 -6.72 8.00
C PRO A 39 -0.18 -6.15 6.68
N ALA A 40 0.45 -7.01 5.89
CA ALA A 40 0.89 -6.64 4.55
C ALA A 40 -0.28 -6.07 3.72
N MET A 41 0.02 -5.09 2.87
CA MET A 41 -0.97 -4.38 2.03
C MET A 41 -1.98 -3.51 2.79
N GLU A 42 -1.85 -3.39 4.11
CA GLU A 42 -2.60 -2.47 4.95
C GLU A 42 -1.69 -1.36 5.49
N ARG A 43 -2.31 -0.24 5.87
CA ARG A 43 -1.65 0.92 6.48
C ARG A 43 -2.43 1.36 7.71
N LEU A 44 -1.71 1.90 8.71
CA LEU A 44 -2.37 2.47 9.87
C LEU A 44 -3.08 3.77 9.49
N SER A 45 -4.35 3.87 9.84
CA SER A 45 -5.17 5.07 9.69
C SER A 45 -5.59 5.58 11.06
N LYS A 46 -5.49 6.89 11.27
CA LYS A 46 -5.88 7.53 12.53
C LYS A 46 -7.40 7.68 12.68
N CYS A 47 -8.17 7.58 11.59
CA CYS A 47 -9.57 8.02 11.59
C CYS A 47 -10.52 7.23 10.67
N ASN A 48 -9.99 6.61 9.61
CA ASN A 48 -10.82 6.09 8.52
C ASN A 48 -11.06 4.57 8.60
N ALA A 49 -10.75 3.92 9.72
CA ALA A 49 -10.87 2.46 9.82
C ALA A 49 -12.31 1.95 9.67
N HIS A 50 -13.30 2.76 10.04
CA HIS A 50 -14.71 2.44 9.93
C HIS A 50 -15.31 2.59 8.52
N CYS A 51 -14.62 3.29 7.61
CA CYS A 51 -15.16 3.64 6.29
C CYS A 51 -14.18 3.24 5.17
N GLN A 52 -14.05 1.93 4.95
CA GLN A 52 -13.16 1.38 3.94
C GLN A 52 -13.93 0.96 2.69
N ARG A 53 -13.28 1.08 1.53
CA ARG A 53 -13.78 0.50 0.29
C ARG A 53 -13.64 -1.02 0.34
N ASN A 54 -14.59 -1.72 -0.24
CA ASN A 54 -14.62 -3.17 -0.39
C ASN A 54 -15.05 -3.54 -1.81
N CYS A 55 -14.99 -4.83 -2.14
CA CYS A 55 -15.35 -5.32 -3.48
C CYS A 55 -16.82 -5.05 -3.90
N THR A 56 -17.71 -4.60 -3.01
CA THR A 56 -19.11 -4.30 -3.36
C THR A 56 -19.37 -2.81 -3.58
N ASN A 57 -18.54 -1.92 -3.03
CA ASN A 57 -18.76 -0.48 -3.02
C ASN A 57 -17.63 0.35 -3.65
N PHE A 58 -16.55 -0.30 -4.14
CA PHE A 58 -15.37 0.42 -4.61
C PHE A 58 -15.60 1.34 -5.82
N ALA A 59 -16.59 1.01 -6.67
CA ALA A 59 -16.94 1.77 -7.86
C ALA A 59 -17.98 2.89 -7.59
N GLN A 60 -18.38 3.09 -6.33
CA GLN A 60 -19.38 4.07 -5.94
C GLN A 60 -18.80 5.07 -4.92
N PRO A 61 -19.29 6.32 -4.90
CA PRO A 61 -18.96 7.23 -3.81
C PRO A 61 -19.47 6.67 -2.48
N ILE A 62 -18.59 6.59 -1.49
CA ILE A 62 -18.94 6.13 -0.15
C ILE A 62 -19.19 7.35 0.72
N ALA A 63 -20.38 7.45 1.30
CA ALA A 63 -20.68 8.44 2.33
C ALA A 63 -20.11 7.95 3.67
N CYS A 64 -19.00 8.54 4.12
CA CYS A 64 -18.42 8.26 5.43
C CYS A 64 -19.02 9.19 6.49
N SER A 65 -19.32 8.65 7.66
CA SER A 65 -19.64 9.47 8.83
C SER A 65 -18.41 10.26 9.30
N THR A 66 -18.61 11.31 10.10
CA THR A 66 -17.51 12.07 10.71
C THR A 66 -16.87 11.37 11.92
N ILE A 67 -17.32 10.15 12.25
CA ILE A 67 -16.79 9.37 13.36
C ILE A 67 -15.33 9.02 13.06
N CYS A 68 -14.46 9.23 14.05
CA CYS A 68 -13.04 8.92 13.90
C CYS A 68 -12.73 7.56 14.52
N VAL A 69 -12.32 6.61 13.69
CA VAL A 69 -11.89 5.27 14.14
C VAL A 69 -10.48 4.99 13.65
N GLU A 70 -9.56 4.86 14.60
CA GLU A 70 -8.18 4.42 14.34
C GLU A 70 -8.13 2.91 14.08
N GLY A 71 -7.35 2.49 13.10
CA GLY A 71 -7.15 1.08 12.80
C GLY A 71 -6.44 0.86 11.46
N CYS A 72 -6.25 -0.40 11.11
CA CYS A 72 -5.65 -0.76 9.84
C CYS A 72 -6.67 -0.67 8.70
N VAL A 73 -6.25 -0.01 7.62
CA VAL A 73 -7.04 0.14 6.40
C VAL A 73 -6.25 -0.38 5.22
N CYS A 74 -6.94 -0.81 4.16
CA CYS A 74 -6.26 -1.15 2.91
C CYS A 74 -5.36 -0.01 2.42
N GLY A 75 -4.22 -0.40 1.84
CA GLY A 75 -3.31 0.51 1.16
C GLY A 75 -4.03 1.32 0.08
N ARG A 76 -3.38 2.38 -0.41
CA ARG A 76 -3.93 3.18 -1.51
C ARG A 76 -4.18 2.30 -2.74
N GLY A 77 -5.28 2.55 -3.45
CA GLY A 77 -5.68 1.75 -4.61
C GLY A 77 -6.17 0.33 -4.32
N LEU A 78 -6.22 -0.09 -3.05
CA LEU A 78 -6.66 -1.42 -2.64
C LEU A 78 -8.04 -1.37 -1.97
N VAL A 79 -8.77 -2.46 -2.09
CA VAL A 79 -10.12 -2.63 -1.54
C VAL A 79 -10.18 -3.93 -0.74
N ARG A 80 -11.04 -3.95 0.28
CA ARG A 80 -11.19 -5.14 1.12
C ARG A 80 -12.07 -6.19 0.41
N ALA A 81 -11.52 -7.37 0.22
CA ALA A 81 -12.26 -8.54 -0.27
C ALA A 81 -13.09 -9.16 0.86
N MET A 82 -13.99 -10.09 0.50
CA MET A 82 -14.89 -10.76 1.46
C MET A 82 -14.14 -11.65 2.47
N ASP A 83 -12.97 -12.15 2.09
CA ASP A 83 -12.06 -12.90 2.96
C ASP A 83 -11.22 -12.02 3.90
N GLY A 84 -11.42 -10.69 3.83
CA GLY A 84 -10.75 -9.72 4.68
C GLY A 84 -9.40 -9.23 4.14
N GLN A 85 -8.91 -9.75 3.02
CA GLN A 85 -7.65 -9.34 2.40
C GLN A 85 -7.81 -8.04 1.60
N CYS A 86 -6.72 -7.27 1.46
CA CYS A 86 -6.68 -6.09 0.61
C CYS A 86 -6.19 -6.46 -0.78
N VAL A 87 -7.02 -6.25 -1.80
CA VAL A 87 -6.74 -6.62 -3.18
C VAL A 87 -6.92 -5.43 -4.11
N LEU A 88 -6.33 -5.50 -5.31
CA LEU A 88 -6.68 -4.57 -6.37
C LEU A 88 -8.17 -4.77 -6.72
N PRO A 89 -8.93 -3.70 -7.01
CA PRO A 89 -10.33 -3.85 -7.37
C PRO A 89 -10.51 -4.78 -8.58
N SER A 90 -9.53 -4.85 -9.49
CA SER A 90 -9.50 -5.77 -10.64
C SER A 90 -9.55 -7.25 -10.29
N LYS A 91 -9.31 -7.60 -9.03
CA LYS A 91 -9.43 -8.97 -8.49
C LYS A 91 -10.79 -9.23 -7.82
N CYS A 92 -11.69 -8.25 -7.79
CA CYS A 92 -13.04 -8.45 -7.27
C CYS A 92 -13.91 -9.22 -8.29
N PRO A 93 -14.85 -10.07 -7.83
CA PRO A 93 -15.69 -10.90 -8.71
C PRO A 93 -16.54 -10.09 -9.70
N ASP A 94 -17.07 -8.96 -9.24
CA ASP A 94 -17.94 -8.07 -10.02
C ASP A 94 -17.19 -6.80 -10.45
N PHE A 95 -15.98 -6.94 -11.02
CA PHE A 95 -15.24 -5.79 -11.50
C PHE A 95 -16.00 -5.08 -12.62
N PRO A 96 -16.57 -3.88 -12.40
CA PRO A 96 -17.42 -3.27 -13.40
C PRO A 96 -16.54 -2.71 -14.52
N ASP A 97 -17.01 -2.86 -15.76
CA ASP A 97 -16.43 -2.24 -16.97
C ASP A 97 -16.22 -0.71 -16.83
N LYS A 98 -16.91 -0.10 -15.86
CA LYS A 98 -16.79 1.31 -15.48
C LYS A 98 -15.39 1.72 -15.02
N MET A 99 -14.48 0.81 -14.64
CA MET A 99 -13.12 1.23 -14.24
C MET A 99 -12.25 1.75 -15.39
N MET A 100 -12.66 1.57 -16.65
CA MET A 100 -12.02 2.25 -17.78
C MET A 100 -12.30 3.77 -17.79
N SER A 101 -13.32 4.29 -17.09
CA SER A 101 -13.61 5.74 -17.05
C SER A 101 -12.61 6.53 -16.21
N ASN A 102 -11.95 5.88 -15.24
CA ASN A 102 -10.87 6.44 -14.44
C ASN A 102 -9.51 6.40 -15.15
N GLY A 103 -9.54 6.08 -16.44
CA GLY A 103 -8.36 5.88 -17.26
C GLY A 103 -7.52 4.69 -16.83
N GLY A 104 -8.09 3.64 -16.22
CA GLY A 104 -7.39 2.39 -15.87
C GLY A 104 -6.85 2.29 -14.45
N CYS A 105 -6.85 3.38 -13.68
CA CYS A 105 -6.40 3.40 -12.29
C CYS A 105 -7.31 2.58 -11.33
N PRO A 106 -6.77 1.99 -10.24
CA PRO A 106 -5.43 2.18 -9.67
C PRO A 106 -4.35 1.26 -10.27
N ASP A 107 -4.66 0.56 -11.35
CA ASP A 107 -3.71 -0.29 -12.06
C ASP A 107 -2.85 0.56 -13.00
N VAL A 108 -1.57 0.75 -12.65
CA VAL A 108 -0.64 1.63 -13.39
C VAL A 108 -0.39 1.14 -14.82
N GLU A 109 -0.41 -0.18 -15.03
CA GLU A 109 -0.23 -0.77 -16.35
C GLU A 109 -1.43 -0.41 -17.24
N LYS A 110 -2.65 -0.61 -16.72
CA LYS A 110 -3.88 -0.21 -17.42
C LYS A 110 -3.97 1.30 -17.63
N CYS A 111 -3.47 2.11 -16.69
CA CYS A 111 -3.39 3.56 -16.86
C CYS A 111 -2.43 3.96 -17.97
N THR A 112 -1.28 3.29 -18.07
CA THR A 112 -0.32 3.50 -19.15
C THR A 112 -0.92 3.10 -20.50
N GLU A 113 -1.56 1.92 -20.59
CA GLU A 113 -2.26 1.47 -21.81
C GLU A 113 -3.36 2.45 -22.24
N PHE A 114 -4.14 2.97 -21.27
CA PHE A 114 -5.16 3.98 -21.53
C PHE A 114 -4.56 5.27 -22.11
N CYS A 115 -3.44 5.74 -21.55
CA CYS A 115 -2.73 6.93 -22.04
C CYS A 115 -2.20 6.75 -23.47
N ILE A 116 -1.60 5.60 -23.77
CA ILE A 116 -1.08 5.28 -25.10
C ILE A 116 -2.23 5.25 -26.12
N ARG A 117 -3.28 4.47 -25.84
CA ARG A 117 -4.38 4.24 -26.77
C ARG A 117 -5.27 5.45 -27.00
N THR A 118 -5.51 6.25 -25.95
CA THR A 118 -6.55 7.30 -25.97
C THR A 118 -5.97 8.69 -26.14
N ARG A 119 -4.73 8.94 -25.66
CA ARG A 119 -4.13 10.29 -25.63
C ARG A 119 -2.80 10.42 -26.40
N GLY A 120 -2.23 9.32 -26.90
CA GLY A 120 -0.95 9.35 -27.62
C GLY A 120 0.23 9.80 -26.74
N LEU A 121 0.13 9.50 -25.44
CA LEU A 121 1.15 9.75 -24.41
C LEU A 121 1.70 8.39 -23.96
N ASP A 122 2.99 8.30 -23.73
CA ASP A 122 3.69 7.03 -23.49
C ASP A 122 3.69 6.59 -22.02
N HIS A 123 3.29 7.48 -21.10
CA HIS A 123 3.23 7.16 -19.67
C HIS A 123 1.91 7.59 -19.02
N GLY A 124 1.48 6.79 -18.05
CA GLY A 124 0.37 7.08 -17.15
C GLY A 124 0.78 6.93 -15.69
N ARG A 125 0.30 7.83 -14.83
CA ARG A 125 0.46 7.74 -13.36
C ARG A 125 -0.88 7.92 -12.69
N CYS A 126 -1.21 7.00 -11.79
CA CYS A 126 -2.36 7.14 -10.91
C CYS A 126 -2.06 8.15 -9.80
N ILE A 127 -2.93 9.14 -9.66
CA ILE A 127 -2.86 10.23 -8.70
C ILE A 127 -4.21 10.38 -7.98
N GLY A 128 -4.31 11.39 -7.12
CA GLY A 128 -5.56 11.72 -6.42
C GLY A 128 -5.76 10.89 -5.15
N THR A 129 -6.99 10.86 -4.66
CA THR A 129 -7.35 10.06 -3.48
C THR A 129 -7.49 8.59 -3.86
N ASP A 130 -6.75 7.73 -3.17
CA ASP A 130 -6.72 6.28 -3.42
C ASP A 130 -6.25 5.87 -4.83
N ASP A 131 -5.47 6.74 -5.48
CA ASP A 131 -4.84 6.49 -6.78
C ASP A 131 -5.86 6.17 -7.88
N MET A 132 -6.98 6.90 -7.92
CA MET A 132 -8.08 6.66 -8.85
C MET A 132 -8.09 7.58 -10.08
N ASP A 133 -7.19 8.57 -10.17
CA ASP A 133 -7.15 9.51 -11.29
C ASP A 133 -5.93 9.23 -12.19
N CYS A 134 -6.13 8.89 -13.46
CA CYS A 134 -5.03 8.64 -14.40
C CYS A 134 -4.52 9.92 -15.06
N SER A 135 -3.31 10.34 -14.69
CA SER A 135 -2.57 11.45 -15.30
C SER A 135 -1.63 10.94 -16.38
N CYS A 136 -1.77 11.43 -17.61
CA CYS A 136 -0.96 11.02 -18.75
C CYS A 136 0.10 12.08 -19.08
N TYR A 137 1.32 11.67 -19.43
CA TYR A 137 2.43 12.58 -19.77
C TYR A 137 3.45 11.93 -20.72
N ARG A 138 4.39 12.72 -21.27
CA ARG A 138 5.57 12.23 -22.01
C ARG A 138 6.83 12.35 -21.19
N ILE A 139 7.76 11.40 -21.34
CA ILE A 139 9.11 11.51 -20.76
C ILE A 139 10.11 11.74 -21.89
N GLY A 140 10.84 12.86 -21.82
CA GLY A 140 11.89 13.22 -22.78
C GLY A 140 11.40 14.17 -23.87
N TYR A 141 12.10 15.30 -23.99
CA TYR A 141 12.08 16.21 -25.14
C TYR A 141 13.42 16.12 -25.85
#